data_AF-A0A924ZMS1-F1
#
_entry.id   AF-A0A924ZMS1-F1
#
_cell.length_a   1.000
_cell.length_b   1.000
_cell.length_c   1.000
_cell.angle_alpha   90.00
_cell.angle_beta   90.00
_cell.angle_gamma   90.00
#
_symmetry.space_group_name_H-M   'P 1'
#
loop_
_entity.id
_entity.type
_entity.pdbx_description
1 polymer ?
#
loop_
_entity_poly.entity_id
_entity_poly.type
_entity_poly.pdbx_seq_one_letter_code
_entity_poly.pdbx_strand_id
1 'polypeptide(L)' 'MENKSWKEIKNDVYGIKGTDRRDELDRDFESFKIGLLLRKAREDKHLTQSELAELVDRKREYISRIE' A
#
# COMPACT_ATOMS: atom_id res chain seq x y z
N MET A 1 3.90 -26.23 -17.83
CA MET A 1 4.54 -25.08 -17.18
C MET A 1 4.29 -25.20 -15.70
N GLU A 2 5.35 -25.15 -14.90
CA GLU A 2 5.23 -25.20 -13.44
C GLU A 2 4.77 -23.82 -12.96
N ASN A 3 3.61 -23.74 -12.30
CA ASN A 3 3.07 -22.48 -11.81
C ASN A 3 3.72 -22.17 -10.46
N LYS A 4 4.62 -21.19 -10.43
CA LYS A 4 5.18 -20.69 -9.17
C LYS A 4 4.19 -19.77 -8.47
N SER A 5 4.07 -19.92 -7.16
CA SER A 5 3.34 -18.99 -6.31
C SER A 5 4.05 -17.63 -6.24
N TRP A 6 3.29 -16.58 -5.91
CA TRP A 6 3.89 -15.26 -5.77
C TRP A 6 4.92 -15.18 -4.64
N LYS A 7 4.75 -16.02 -3.60
CA LYS A 7 5.73 -16.16 -2.52
C LYS A 7 7.05 -16.71 -3.03
N GLU A 8 7.01 -17.76 -3.85
CA GLU A 8 8.21 -18.38 -4.44
C GLU A 8 8.92 -17.41 -5.38
N ILE A 9 8.18 -16.74 -6.26
CA ILE A 9 8.78 -15.77 -7.17
C ILE A 9 9.46 -14.63 -6.39
N LYS A 10 8.83 -14.13 -5.32
CA LYS A 10 9.48 -13.08 -4.51
C LYS A 10 10.74 -13.57 -3.80
N ASN A 11 10.76 -14.83 -3.36
CA ASN A 11 11.97 -15.42 -2.77
C ASN A 11 13.08 -15.57 -3.81
N ASP A 12 12.75 -16.05 -5.01
CA ASP A 12 13.71 -16.21 -6.12
C ASP A 12 14.28 -14.85 -6.58
N VAL A 13 13.42 -13.83 -6.65
CA VAL A 13 13.79 -12.53 -7.22
C VAL A 13 14.42 -11.61 -6.19
N TYR A 14 13.89 -11.53 -4.97
CA TYR A 14 14.28 -10.51 -3.96
C TYR A 14 14.93 -11.12 -2.71
N GLY A 15 14.99 -12.45 -2.62
CA GLY A 15 15.45 -13.16 -1.44
C GLY A 15 14.32 -13.47 -0.47
N ILE A 16 14.65 -14.32 0.51
CA ILE A 16 13.78 -14.64 1.63
C ILE A 16 13.54 -13.40 2.50
N LYS A 17 12.45 -13.39 3.28
CA LYS A 17 12.21 -12.32 4.25
C LYS A 17 13.37 -12.18 5.24
N GLY A 18 13.73 -10.94 5.58
CA GLY A 18 14.86 -10.63 6.47
C GLY A 18 16.20 -10.47 5.75
N THR A 19 16.25 -10.58 4.42
CA THR A 19 17.41 -10.10 3.64
C THR A 19 17.27 -8.63 3.35
N ASP A 20 18.38 -7.90 3.29
CA ASP A 20 18.38 -6.44 3.04
C ASP A 20 17.54 -6.04 1.82
N ARG A 21 17.69 -6.77 0.71
CA ARG A 21 16.94 -6.53 -0.52
C ARG A 21 15.44 -6.80 -0.38
N ARG A 22 15.06 -7.83 0.38
CA ARG A 22 13.65 -8.14 0.60
C ARG A 22 13.01 -7.12 1.54
N ASP A 23 13.74 -6.70 2.56
CA ASP A 23 13.27 -5.73 3.53
C ASP A 23 13.19 -4.32 2.92
N GLU A 24 14.08 -3.97 1.99
CA GLU A 24 14.00 -2.74 1.19
C GLU A 24 12.74 -2.74 0.33
N LEU A 25 12.50 -3.81 -0.44
CA LEU A 25 11.27 -3.97 -1.22
C LEU A 25 10.02 -3.82 -0.35
N ASP A 26 9.99 -4.52 0.79
CA ASP A 26 8.82 -4.49 1.67
C ASP A 26 8.63 -3.07 2.26
N ARG A 27 9.71 -2.37 2.68
CA ARG A 27 9.64 -0.96 3.15
C ARG A 27 9.10 -0.01 2.08
N ASP A 28 9.60 -0.09 0.86
CA ASP A 28 9.16 0.75 -0.25
C ASP A 28 7.69 0.50 -0.58
N PHE A 29 7.27 -0.77 -0.49
CA PHE A 29 5.90 -1.18 -0.80
C PHE A 29 4.90 -0.79 0.29
N GLU A 30 5.28 -0.77 1.58
CA GLU A 30 4.32 -0.52 2.67
C GLU A 30 3.62 0.84 2.55
N SER A 31 4.32 1.90 2.12
CA SER A 31 3.69 3.23 1.94
C SER A 31 2.60 3.21 0.88
N PHE A 32 2.86 2.57 -0.27
CA PHE A 32 1.88 2.41 -1.35
C PHE A 32 0.66 1.60 -0.88
N LYS A 33 0.91 0.49 -0.17
CA LYS A 33 -0.14 -0.37 0.38
C LYS A 33 -1.03 0.37 1.37
N ILE A 34 -0.47 1.22 2.23
CA ILE A 34 -1.25 2.05 3.17
C ILE A 34 -2.18 3.00 2.39
N GLY A 35 -1.68 3.69 1.37
CA GLY A 35 -2.49 4.56 0.51
C GLY A 35 -3.67 3.83 -0.13
N LEU A 36 -3.40 2.65 -0.68
CA LEU A 36 -4.44 1.82 -1.30
C LEU A 36 -5.50 1.35 -0.29
N LEU A 37 -5.07 0.96 0.92
CA LEU A 37 -5.99 0.55 2.00
C LEU A 37 -6.84 1.72 2.48
N LEU A 38 -6.26 2.92 2.59
CA LEU A 38 -6.99 4.14 2.96
C LEU A 38 -8.05 4.47 1.91
N ARG A 39 -7.68 4.47 0.63
CA ARG A 39 -8.61 4.68 -0.49
C ARG A 39 -9.77 3.70 -0.46
N LYS A 40 -9.47 2.41 -0.28
CA LYS A 40 -10.51 1.38 -0.20
C LYS A 40 -11.45 1.63 0.98
N ALA A 41 -10.93 1.89 2.17
CA ALA A 41 -11.74 2.16 3.35
C ALA A 41 -12.61 3.42 3.19
N ARG A 42 -12.10 4.45 2.48
CA ARG A 42 -12.84 5.66 2.14
C ARG A 42 -14.00 5.34 1.18
N GLU A 43 -13.73 4.59 0.12
CA GLU A 43 -14.74 4.19 -0.89
C GLU A 43 -15.80 3.27 -0.29
N ASP A 44 -15.42 2.32 0.59
CA ASP A 44 -16.32 1.43 1.33
C ASP A 44 -17.26 2.20 2.28
N LYS A 45 -16.84 3.39 2.73
CA LYS A 45 -17.65 4.32 3.53
C LYS A 45 -18.42 5.34 2.69
N HIS A 46 -18.33 5.26 1.36
CA HIS A 46 -18.96 6.20 0.42
C HIS A 46 -18.56 7.66 0.65
N LEU A 47 -17.31 7.91 1.03
CA LEU A 47 -16.78 9.26 1.27
C LEU A 47 -15.97 9.77 0.07
N THR A 48 -16.10 11.06 -0.20
CA THR A 48 -15.18 11.82 -1.05
C THR A 48 -13.86 12.09 -0.32
N GLN A 49 -12.81 12.46 -1.06
CA GLN A 49 -11.54 12.86 -0.44
C GLN A 49 -11.67 14.12 0.42
N SER A 50 -12.59 15.03 0.07
CA SER A 50 -12.85 16.24 0.87
C SER A 50 -13.53 15.90 2.19
N GLU A 51 -14.53 15.01 2.18
CA GLU A 51 -15.20 14.58 3.41
C GLU A 51 -14.26 13.79 4.32
N LEU A 52 -13.40 12.91 3.75
CA LEU A 52 -12.37 12.26 4.55
C LEU A 52 -11.40 13.27 5.16
N ALA A 53 -10.99 14.27 4.38
CA ALA A 53 -10.08 15.32 4.84
C ALA A 53 -10.67 16.13 6.01
N GLU A 54 -11.96 16.48 5.93
CA GLU A 54 -12.70 17.14 7.02
C GLU A 54 -12.76 16.27 8.29
N LEU A 55 -13.04 14.96 8.15
CA LEU A 55 -13.12 14.02 9.28
C LEU A 55 -11.80 13.85 10.04
N VAL A 56 -10.65 13.98 9.37
CA VAL A 56 -9.32 13.78 9.97
C VAL A 56 -8.56 15.08 10.19
N ASP A 57 -9.22 16.23 10.06
CA ASP A 57 -8.64 17.58 10.19
C ASP A 57 -7.39 17.76 9.32
N ARG A 58 -7.53 17.48 8.02
CA ARG A 58 -6.49 17.64 7.01
C ARG A 58 -7.04 18.36 5.78
N LYS A 59 -6.14 18.74 4.88
CA LYS A 59 -6.52 19.26 3.55
C LYS A 59 -6.79 18.12 2.58
N ARG A 60 -7.70 18.32 1.63
CA ARG A 60 -7.98 17.35 0.55
C ARG A 60 -6.72 16.96 -0.23
N GLU A 61 -5.81 17.90 -0.48
CA GLU A 61 -4.52 17.66 -1.15
C GLU A 61 -3.62 16.69 -0.37
N TYR A 62 -3.74 16.68 0.96
CA TYR A 62 -3.00 15.74 1.81
C TYR A 62 -3.52 14.32 1.61
N ILE A 63 -4.84 14.13 1.60
CA ILE A 63 -5.48 12.83 1.29
C ILE A 63 -5.11 12.37 -0.13
N SER A 64 -5.21 13.26 -1.11
CA SER A 64 -4.88 12.99 -2.51
C SER A 64 -3.41 12.62 -2.76
N ARG A 65 -2.50 12.94 -1.84
CA ARG A 65 -1.08 12.59 -1.95
C ARG A 65 -0.76 11.25 -1.28
N ILE A 66 -1.60 10.81 -0.34
CA ILE A 66 -1.41 9.58 0.42
C ILE A 66 -2.08 8.41 -0.28
N GLU A 67 -3.30 8.63 -0.78
CA GLU A 67 -4.03 7.67 -1.63
C GLU A 67 -3.52 7.68 -3.07
#